data_AF-A0A535SPE8-F1
#
_entry.id   AF-A0A535SPE8-F1
#
_cell.length_a   1.000
_cell.length_b   1.000
_cell.length_c   1.000
_cell.angle_alpha   90.00
_cell.angle_beta   90.00
_cell.angle_gamma   90.00
#
_symmetry.space_group_name_H-M   'P 1'
#
loop_
_entity.id
_entity.type
_entity.pdbx_description
1 polymer ?
#
loop_
_entity_poly.entity_id
_entity_poly.type
_entity_poly.pdbx_seq_one_letter_code
_entity_poly.pdbx_strand_id
1 'polypeptide(L)'
;MNSGAPASFGQQSWRISNFYTSGSFGDMPFSPNLVNEAGEKHAFNSFAGVQYSGGVRQNHFDMRLSFTSADPTGLESDSYVSMSPDRGDGARMSYIRLEDHPAGLSVFFDDYQDHAPFGAYGTPITAANGCNVAQGDDFYEYQVASGLARDKAHTVRLSIDFLDGPRNDVVKVYVDGDLVHTGTTWEDYYRWCPESNQGVVLGDPNREQSRTVDQVLFRVGGGQGTTHPQNLGKGFLIDNLSYASSQVERECDNHHGDGDADVDNGSGQHGHAKFHKDGCTSQGDDNAQFDDDQGTHHFQSTSVESADFTTTASGGNMLTMSGFGLDNGNQVGFTMVAVDNGALLPATYSLVLTDGYTFAGTVVSGLLSVA
;
A
#
# COMPACT_ATOMS: atom_id res chain seq x y z
N MET A 1 1.32 34.72 -23.91
CA MET A 1 2.00 33.45 -24.25
C MET A 1 2.87 33.08 -23.07
N ASN A 2 2.80 31.83 -22.61
CA ASN A 2 3.65 31.31 -21.53
C ASN A 2 5.11 31.31 -22.04
N SER A 3 5.88 32.34 -21.70
CA SER A 3 7.30 32.42 -22.10
C SER A 3 8.04 31.25 -21.47
N GLY A 4 8.58 30.35 -22.29
CA GLY A 4 9.32 29.18 -21.83
C GLY A 4 8.53 27.85 -21.76
N ALA A 5 7.21 27.85 -22.01
CA ALA A 5 6.46 26.59 -22.06
C ALA A 5 6.69 25.84 -23.39
N PRO A 6 6.85 24.50 -23.36
CA PRO A 6 6.86 23.66 -24.55
C PRO A 6 5.58 23.83 -25.37
N ALA A 7 5.67 23.66 -26.68
CA ALA A 7 4.52 23.79 -27.58
C ALA A 7 3.35 22.84 -27.26
N SER A 8 3.60 21.74 -26.53
CA SER A 8 2.60 20.77 -26.09
C SER A 8 1.72 21.26 -24.92
N PHE A 9 2.06 22.36 -24.24
CA PHE A 9 1.38 22.85 -23.03
C PHE A 9 0.26 23.87 -23.33
N GLY A 10 -0.25 23.87 -24.57
CA GLY A 10 -1.31 24.77 -25.00
C GLY A 10 -1.01 26.25 -24.72
N GLN A 11 -2.02 27.00 -24.27
CA GLN A 11 -1.90 28.44 -24.01
C GLN A 11 -1.76 28.81 -22.52
N GLN A 12 -2.02 27.87 -21.61
CA GLN A 12 -2.03 28.07 -20.17
C GLN A 12 -1.57 26.79 -19.48
N SER A 13 -0.71 26.94 -18.49
CA SER A 13 -0.24 25.87 -17.62
C SER A 13 -0.23 26.38 -16.19
N TRP A 14 -0.33 25.47 -15.23
CA TRP A 14 -0.17 25.83 -13.83
C TRP A 14 1.31 25.93 -13.48
N ARG A 15 1.69 26.92 -12.65
CA ARG A 15 3.08 27.11 -12.21
C ARG A 15 3.16 27.03 -10.69
N ILE A 16 4.09 26.23 -10.19
CA ILE A 16 4.37 26.08 -8.77
C ILE A 16 5.87 26.11 -8.51
N SER A 17 6.27 26.70 -7.38
CA SER A 17 7.66 26.80 -6.93
C SER A 17 7.72 26.69 -5.42
N ASN A 18 8.86 26.28 -4.90
CA ASN A 18 9.23 26.33 -3.47
C ASN A 18 9.78 27.72 -3.06
N PHE A 19 9.33 28.81 -3.70
CA PHE A 19 9.61 30.18 -3.26
C PHE A 19 9.30 30.37 -1.76
N TYR A 20 8.21 29.73 -1.33
CA TYR A 20 7.80 29.60 0.05
C TYR A 20 7.37 28.15 0.30
N THR A 21 7.66 27.64 1.49
CA THR A 21 7.34 26.27 1.91
C THR A 21 6.60 26.29 3.23
N SER A 22 5.78 25.27 3.46
CA SER A 22 5.04 25.06 4.71
C SER A 22 5.14 23.58 5.09
N GLY A 23 5.19 23.31 6.40
CA GLY A 23 5.15 21.94 6.90
C GLY A 23 3.76 21.31 6.79
N SER A 24 2.72 22.15 6.64
CA SER A 24 1.33 21.73 6.60
C SER A 24 0.97 20.98 5.30
N PHE A 25 -0.14 20.25 5.38
CA PHE A 25 -0.78 19.55 4.27
C PHE A 25 -2.02 20.29 3.78
N GLY A 26 -2.84 20.84 4.70
CA GLY A 26 -4.14 21.44 4.38
C GLY A 26 -4.10 22.81 3.71
N ASP A 27 -2.94 23.48 3.68
CA ASP A 27 -2.69 24.76 2.98
C ASP A 27 -2.04 24.55 1.60
N MET A 28 -1.91 23.30 1.16
CA MET A 28 -1.34 22.94 -0.13
C MET A 28 -2.45 22.81 -1.20
N PRO A 29 -2.12 23.00 -2.48
CA PRO A 29 -3.05 22.72 -3.56
C PRO A 29 -3.40 21.24 -3.67
N PHE A 30 -4.69 20.95 -3.84
CA PHE A 30 -5.22 19.64 -4.20
C PHE A 30 -5.93 19.71 -5.55
N SER A 31 -5.90 18.62 -6.31
CA SER A 31 -6.82 18.44 -7.43
C SER A 31 -8.26 18.25 -6.93
N PRO A 32 -9.28 18.42 -7.77
CA PRO A 32 -10.64 17.99 -7.43
C PRO A 32 -10.71 16.51 -7.04
N ASN A 33 -11.63 16.14 -6.16
CA ASN A 33 -11.90 14.75 -5.83
C ASN A 33 -12.49 13.99 -7.03
N LEU A 34 -12.14 12.72 -7.14
CA LEU A 34 -12.83 11.75 -7.96
C LEU A 34 -14.21 11.42 -7.37
N VAL A 35 -15.12 10.94 -8.22
CA VAL A 35 -16.44 10.45 -7.76
C VAL A 35 -16.31 9.17 -6.96
N ASN A 36 -15.37 8.30 -7.37
CA ASN A 36 -15.08 7.04 -6.74
C ASN A 36 -13.64 7.09 -6.20
N GLU A 37 -13.47 6.71 -4.95
CA GLU A 37 -12.17 6.53 -4.31
C GLU A 37 -11.52 5.22 -4.75
N ALA A 38 -10.20 5.16 -4.61
CA ALA A 38 -9.42 3.94 -4.76
C ALA A 38 -8.73 3.58 -3.43
N GLY A 39 -8.52 2.28 -3.22
CA GLY A 39 -7.88 1.72 -2.04
C GLY A 39 -8.26 0.26 -1.87
N GLU A 40 -7.71 -0.38 -0.86
CA GLU A 40 -8.15 -1.71 -0.43
C GLU A 40 -9.61 -1.73 0.00
N LYS A 41 -10.20 -2.91 0.13
CA LYS A 41 -11.60 -3.09 0.55
C LYS A 41 -11.92 -2.44 1.89
N HIS A 42 -10.99 -2.53 2.84
CA HIS A 42 -11.15 -2.03 4.20
C HIS A 42 -10.33 -0.76 4.48
N ALA A 43 -9.73 -0.14 3.45
CA ALA A 43 -8.93 1.06 3.66
C ALA A 43 -9.78 2.20 4.24
N PHE A 44 -9.23 2.84 5.26
CA PHE A 44 -9.88 3.88 6.03
C PHE A 44 -10.11 5.10 5.15
N ASN A 45 -11.32 5.70 5.20
CA ASN A 45 -11.69 6.86 4.39
C ASN A 45 -12.45 7.95 5.16
N SER A 46 -12.62 7.80 6.47
CA SER A 46 -13.32 8.75 7.32
C SER A 46 -12.71 8.74 8.71
N PHE A 47 -12.70 9.85 9.44
CA PHE A 47 -12.27 9.90 10.83
C PHE A 47 -13.15 10.88 11.62
N ALA A 48 -13.53 10.51 12.85
CA ALA A 48 -14.31 11.35 13.76
C ALA A 48 -15.56 11.99 13.11
N GLY A 49 -16.25 11.26 12.23
CA GLY A 49 -17.45 11.73 11.52
C GLY A 49 -17.19 12.62 10.31
N VAL A 50 -15.93 12.85 9.94
CA VAL A 50 -15.54 13.52 8.69
C VAL A 50 -15.24 12.45 7.64
N GLN A 51 -15.95 12.51 6.51
CA GLN A 51 -15.67 11.69 5.33
C GLN A 51 -14.63 12.41 4.46
N TYR A 52 -13.52 11.75 4.15
CA TYR A 52 -12.43 12.33 3.35
C TYR A 52 -12.59 12.03 1.85
N SER A 53 -12.92 10.78 1.52
CA SER A 53 -13.17 10.30 0.15
C SER A 53 -14.43 9.42 0.11
N GLY A 54 -14.97 9.09 -1.07
CA GLY A 54 -16.19 8.26 -1.12
C GLY A 54 -16.51 7.65 -2.49
N GLY A 55 -17.79 7.31 -2.68
CA GLY A 55 -18.27 6.62 -3.89
C GLY A 55 -18.11 5.10 -3.82
N VAL A 56 -18.01 4.45 -4.97
CA VAL A 56 -17.77 3.00 -5.05
C VAL A 56 -16.26 2.75 -4.97
N ARG A 57 -15.80 2.07 -3.91
CA ARG A 57 -14.38 1.70 -3.74
C ARG A 57 -13.83 0.97 -4.96
N GLN A 58 -12.77 1.51 -5.56
CA GLN A 58 -11.98 0.93 -6.65
C GLN A 58 -10.66 0.37 -6.14
N ASN A 59 -10.09 -0.62 -6.84
CA ASN A 59 -8.79 -1.21 -6.48
C ASN A 59 -7.61 -0.68 -7.32
N HIS A 60 -7.84 0.33 -8.17
CA HIS A 60 -6.78 0.93 -8.98
C HIS A 60 -6.88 2.45 -9.00
N PHE A 61 -5.73 3.11 -8.92
CA PHE A 61 -5.57 4.55 -9.10
C PHE A 61 -4.47 4.84 -10.11
N ASP A 62 -4.76 5.71 -11.07
CA ASP A 62 -3.79 6.19 -12.03
C ASP A 62 -3.71 7.71 -11.98
N MET A 63 -2.50 8.26 -11.95
CA MET A 63 -2.26 9.68 -12.20
C MET A 63 -1.16 9.88 -13.21
N ARG A 64 -1.33 10.87 -14.07
CA ARG A 64 -0.36 11.31 -15.07
C ARG A 64 -0.38 12.82 -15.19
N LEU A 65 0.80 13.41 -15.36
CA LEU A 65 0.94 14.82 -15.72
C LEU A 65 2.11 15.04 -16.66
N SER A 66 2.14 16.22 -17.26
CA SER A 66 3.31 16.74 -17.97
C SER A 66 3.95 17.85 -17.16
N PHE A 67 5.28 17.93 -17.18
CA PHE A 67 6.03 18.98 -16.50
C PHE A 67 7.21 19.49 -17.34
N THR A 68 7.66 20.70 -17.01
CA THR A 68 8.93 21.27 -17.49
C THR A 68 9.43 22.33 -16.50
N SER A 69 10.64 22.86 -16.71
CA SER A 69 11.11 23.99 -15.91
C SER A 69 10.43 25.28 -16.36
N ALA A 70 10.04 26.14 -15.41
CA ALA A 70 9.66 27.52 -15.69
C ALA A 70 10.88 28.43 -15.95
N ASP A 71 12.10 27.92 -15.75
CA ASP A 71 13.38 28.59 -16.00
C ASP A 71 14.28 27.71 -16.90
N PRO A 72 13.95 27.52 -18.19
CA PRO A 72 14.61 26.53 -19.05
C PRO A 72 16.09 26.80 -19.33
N THR A 73 16.53 28.05 -19.15
CA THR A 73 17.93 28.49 -19.28
C THR A 73 18.63 28.70 -17.94
N GLY A 74 17.91 28.48 -16.83
CA GLY A 74 18.42 28.64 -15.48
C GLY A 74 19.55 27.66 -15.20
N LEU A 75 20.59 28.14 -14.53
CA LEU A 75 21.74 27.31 -14.15
C LEU A 75 21.47 26.53 -12.87
N GLU A 76 20.68 27.07 -11.94
CA GLU A 76 20.27 26.44 -10.67
C GLU A 76 18.96 27.07 -10.18
N SER A 77 18.03 26.23 -9.74
CA SER A 77 16.87 26.69 -8.98
C SER A 77 16.71 25.96 -7.65
N ASP A 78 17.26 24.74 -7.46
CA ASP A 78 16.92 23.89 -6.30
C ASP A 78 15.39 23.82 -6.10
N SER A 79 14.64 23.90 -7.21
CA SER A 79 13.19 23.86 -7.16
C SER A 79 12.76 22.42 -6.92
N TYR A 80 11.81 22.23 -6.01
CA TYR A 80 11.17 20.94 -5.83
C TYR A 80 9.66 21.07 -5.62
N VAL A 81 8.93 20.04 -6.02
CA VAL A 81 7.50 19.85 -5.75
C VAL A 81 7.20 18.36 -5.73
N SER A 82 6.37 17.90 -4.80
CA SER A 82 5.88 16.52 -4.77
C SER A 82 4.42 16.43 -5.14
N MET A 83 4.03 15.34 -5.79
CA MET A 83 2.67 15.00 -6.15
C MET A 83 2.31 13.65 -5.54
N SER A 84 1.23 13.60 -4.77
CA SER A 84 0.86 12.43 -3.97
C SER A 84 -0.59 12.04 -4.19
N PRO A 85 -0.91 10.77 -4.46
CA PRO A 85 -2.26 10.24 -4.28
C PRO A 85 -2.66 10.41 -2.81
N ASP A 86 -3.78 11.08 -2.57
CA ASP A 86 -4.24 11.51 -1.25
C ASP A 86 -5.79 11.54 -1.20
N ARG A 87 -6.36 11.78 -0.03
CA ARG A 87 -7.80 11.90 0.23
C ARG A 87 -8.22 13.25 0.84
N GLY A 88 -7.32 14.24 0.82
CA GLY A 88 -7.58 15.61 1.24
C GLY A 88 -7.13 15.96 2.66
N ASP A 89 -6.50 15.02 3.38
CA ASP A 89 -6.02 15.21 4.75
C ASP A 89 -4.49 15.08 4.89
N GLY A 90 -3.78 14.83 3.79
CA GLY A 90 -2.33 14.57 3.81
C GLY A 90 -1.96 13.11 4.09
N ALA A 91 -2.94 12.20 4.14
CA ALA A 91 -2.73 10.77 4.19
C ALA A 91 -2.29 10.22 2.82
N ARG A 92 -1.09 10.63 2.40
CA ARG A 92 -0.45 10.25 1.14
C ARG A 92 -0.22 8.74 1.10
N MET A 93 -0.55 8.08 0.00
CA MET A 93 -0.25 6.64 -0.19
C MET A 93 1.08 6.37 -0.90
N SER A 94 1.64 7.39 -1.55
CA SER A 94 2.98 7.42 -2.14
C SER A 94 3.23 8.85 -2.63
N TYR A 95 4.44 9.18 -3.09
CA TYR A 95 4.61 10.39 -3.89
C TYR A 95 5.70 10.30 -4.96
N ILE A 96 5.52 11.11 -6.00
CA ILE A 96 6.59 11.51 -6.92
C ILE A 96 7.08 12.89 -6.52
N ARG A 97 8.39 13.12 -6.56
CA ARG A 97 8.98 14.45 -6.39
C ARG A 97 9.78 14.86 -7.61
N LEU A 98 9.51 16.06 -8.12
CA LEU A 98 10.28 16.69 -9.18
C LEU A 98 11.34 17.58 -8.54
N GLU A 99 12.57 17.52 -9.03
CA GLU A 99 13.65 18.41 -8.61
C GLU A 99 14.37 19.01 -9.82
N ASP A 100 14.80 20.28 -9.71
CA ASP A 100 15.58 21.00 -10.73
C ASP A 100 16.99 21.29 -10.19
N HIS A 101 17.95 20.47 -10.63
CA HIS A 101 19.36 20.53 -10.26
C HIS A 101 20.22 21.01 -11.41
N PRO A 102 21.44 21.52 -11.20
CA PRO A 102 22.32 21.99 -12.29
C PRO A 102 22.39 21.05 -13.52
N ALA A 103 22.42 19.73 -13.31
CA ALA A 103 22.48 18.71 -14.35
C ALA A 103 21.18 18.50 -15.17
N GLY A 104 20.06 19.10 -14.78
CA GLY A 104 18.75 18.94 -15.40
C GLY A 104 17.66 18.59 -14.39
N LEU A 105 16.47 18.24 -14.90
CA LEU A 105 15.36 17.83 -14.04
C LEU A 105 15.55 16.37 -13.60
N SER A 106 15.10 16.08 -12.39
CA SER A 106 15.09 14.73 -11.80
C SER A 106 13.70 14.39 -11.28
N VAL A 107 13.42 13.09 -11.25
CA VAL A 107 12.20 12.53 -10.70
C VAL A 107 12.59 11.54 -9.63
N PHE A 108 11.99 11.69 -8.45
CA PHE A 108 12.13 10.81 -7.31
C PHE A 108 10.80 10.14 -7.00
N PHE A 109 10.86 8.93 -6.49
CA PHE A 109 9.74 8.16 -5.96
C PHE A 109 10.03 7.81 -4.51
N ASP A 110 9.06 8.05 -3.63
CA ASP A 110 9.17 7.71 -2.21
C ASP A 110 8.16 6.65 -1.82
N ASP A 111 8.70 5.62 -1.19
CA ASP A 111 8.03 4.39 -0.79
C ASP A 111 8.20 4.20 0.71
N TYR A 112 7.29 3.44 1.34
CA TYR A 112 7.48 2.95 2.69
C TYR A 112 7.59 1.44 2.61
N GLN A 113 8.69 0.88 3.11
CA GLN A 113 8.90 -0.55 3.04
C GLN A 113 8.96 -1.11 4.46
N ASP A 114 8.04 -2.02 4.76
CA ASP A 114 7.98 -2.77 6.01
C ASP A 114 8.60 -4.15 5.81
N HIS A 115 9.44 -4.62 6.74
CA HIS A 115 10.14 -5.90 6.63
C HIS A 115 9.58 -6.97 7.57
N ALA A 116 9.35 -8.16 7.02
CA ALA A 116 9.03 -9.35 7.82
C ALA A 116 10.11 -9.62 8.90
N PRO A 117 9.75 -10.14 10.09
CA PRO A 117 8.45 -10.72 10.47
C PRO A 117 7.49 -9.76 11.20
N PHE A 118 7.83 -8.48 11.35
CA PHE A 118 7.04 -7.51 12.12
C PHE A 118 6.10 -6.75 11.19
N GLY A 119 4.88 -6.42 11.62
CA GLY A 119 3.84 -5.88 10.73
C GLY A 119 3.00 -6.99 10.03
N ALA A 120 2.99 -8.20 10.60
CA ALA A 120 2.12 -9.28 10.15
C ALA A 120 0.81 -9.27 10.95
N TYR A 121 -0.30 -9.62 10.28
CA TYR A 121 -1.59 -9.86 10.93
C TYR A 121 -1.44 -10.79 12.15
N GLY A 122 -2.18 -10.52 13.21
CA GLY A 122 -2.18 -11.32 14.43
C GLY A 122 -1.00 -11.09 15.38
N THR A 123 0.01 -10.29 15.01
CA THR A 123 1.03 -9.85 15.98
C THR A 123 0.51 -8.66 16.81
N PRO A 124 0.61 -8.68 18.15
CA PRO A 124 0.20 -7.54 18.96
C PRO A 124 0.96 -6.28 18.53
N ILE A 125 0.23 -5.24 18.12
CA ILE A 125 0.80 -3.95 17.72
C ILE A 125 1.42 -3.27 18.95
N THR A 126 2.68 -3.58 19.22
CA THR A 126 3.54 -2.71 20.02
C THR A 126 4.24 -1.75 19.06
N ALA A 127 4.62 -0.56 19.52
CA ALA A 127 5.36 0.42 18.71
C ALA A 127 6.71 -0.12 18.15
N ALA A 128 7.10 -1.34 18.52
CA ALA A 128 8.26 -2.05 18.02
C ALA A 128 7.99 -2.91 16.76
N ASN A 129 6.73 -3.04 16.32
CA ASN A 129 6.34 -3.93 15.23
C ASN A 129 5.87 -3.14 14.00
N GLY A 130 6.75 -2.90 13.02
CA GLY A 130 6.43 -2.38 11.68
C GLY A 130 6.83 -0.94 11.38
N CYS A 131 7.50 -0.26 12.32
CA CYS A 131 8.02 1.12 12.19
C CYS A 131 9.39 1.26 12.86
N ASN A 132 10.17 0.18 12.82
CA ASN A 132 11.46 0.12 13.45
C ASN A 132 12.57 0.26 12.41
N VAL A 133 13.11 1.47 12.28
CA VAL A 133 14.25 1.78 11.40
C VAL A 133 15.44 0.85 11.67
N ALA A 134 15.66 0.40 12.90
CA ALA A 134 16.76 -0.52 13.22
C ALA A 134 16.57 -1.92 12.61
N GLN A 135 15.36 -2.25 12.16
CA GLN A 135 14.99 -3.54 11.55
C GLN A 135 14.74 -3.43 10.04
N GLY A 136 14.82 -2.22 9.48
CA GLY A 136 14.71 -1.96 8.05
C GLY A 136 13.47 -1.19 7.62
N ASP A 137 12.48 -1.02 8.52
CA ASP A 137 11.24 -0.31 8.18
C ASP A 137 11.54 1.18 8.04
N ASP A 138 11.42 1.71 6.83
CA ASP A 138 11.76 3.10 6.57
C ASP A 138 11.08 3.64 5.30
N PHE A 139 11.16 4.96 5.14
CA PHE A 139 10.87 5.62 3.88
C PHE A 139 12.09 5.52 2.97
N TYR A 140 11.90 4.89 1.81
CA TYR A 140 12.93 4.74 0.80
C TYR A 140 12.69 5.69 -0.36
N GLU A 141 13.70 6.47 -0.69
CA GLU A 141 13.69 7.40 -1.80
C GLU A 141 14.50 6.85 -2.97
N TYR A 142 13.89 6.82 -4.15
CA TYR A 142 14.50 6.33 -5.39
C TYR A 142 14.54 7.44 -6.43
N GLN A 143 15.73 7.79 -6.93
CA GLN A 143 15.84 8.62 -8.12
C GLN A 143 15.50 7.79 -9.36
N VAL A 144 14.30 7.95 -9.90
CA VAL A 144 13.77 7.17 -11.03
C VAL A 144 14.06 7.79 -12.40
N ALA A 145 14.44 9.07 -12.44
CA ALA A 145 14.99 9.72 -13.62
C ALA A 145 15.91 10.89 -13.25
N SER A 146 16.89 11.18 -14.11
CA SER A 146 17.80 12.31 -13.95
C SER A 146 18.25 12.85 -15.31
N GLY A 147 18.75 14.09 -15.34
CA GLY A 147 19.28 14.72 -16.56
C GLY A 147 18.21 15.03 -17.61
N LEU A 148 16.94 15.12 -17.21
CA LEU A 148 15.85 15.49 -18.09
C LEU A 148 15.99 16.95 -18.52
N ALA A 149 15.63 17.24 -19.78
CA ALA A 149 15.87 18.54 -20.40
C ALA A 149 14.87 19.60 -19.91
N ARG A 150 15.37 20.74 -19.46
CA ARG A 150 14.53 21.82 -18.91
C ARG A 150 13.63 22.50 -19.93
N ASP A 151 13.98 22.44 -21.21
CA ASP A 151 13.28 23.08 -22.32
C ASP A 151 12.30 22.12 -23.03
N LYS A 152 12.14 20.91 -22.51
CA LYS A 152 11.22 19.90 -23.04
C LYS A 152 10.11 19.59 -22.05
N ALA A 153 8.95 19.25 -22.62
CA ALA A 153 7.89 18.62 -21.85
C ALA A 153 8.29 17.18 -21.56
N HIS A 154 8.27 16.84 -20.27
CA HIS A 154 8.40 15.48 -19.78
C HIS A 154 7.07 15.02 -19.21
N THR A 155 6.83 13.71 -19.18
CA THR A 155 5.65 13.13 -18.56
C THR A 155 6.04 12.22 -17.43
N VAL A 156 5.25 12.24 -16.36
CA VAL A 156 5.35 11.26 -15.30
C VAL A 156 3.98 10.65 -15.04
N ARG A 157 3.95 9.34 -14.79
CA ARG A 157 2.74 8.61 -14.42
C ARG A 157 3.04 7.72 -13.22
N LEU A 158 2.11 7.68 -12.28
CA LEU A 158 2.11 6.76 -11.16
C LEU A 158 0.79 5.98 -11.19
N SER A 159 0.91 4.66 -11.16
CA SER A 159 -0.18 3.71 -11.19
C SER A 159 -0.11 2.87 -9.94
N ILE A 160 -1.20 2.79 -9.17
CA ILE A 160 -1.31 1.97 -7.97
C ILE A 160 -2.37 0.90 -8.19
N ASP A 161 -1.99 -0.36 -7.98
CA ASP A 161 -2.91 -1.48 -7.84
C ASP A 161 -3.00 -1.81 -6.34
N PHE A 162 -4.13 -1.51 -5.71
CA PHE A 162 -4.36 -1.80 -4.29
C PHE A 162 -4.70 -3.28 -4.08
N LEU A 163 -4.08 -3.91 -3.09
CA LEU A 163 -4.30 -5.30 -2.70
C LEU A 163 -4.73 -5.42 -1.24
N ASP A 164 -5.72 -6.27 -0.99
CA ASP A 164 -6.13 -6.54 0.39
C ASP A 164 -5.02 -7.35 1.08
N GLY A 165 -4.39 -6.78 2.10
CA GLY A 165 -3.31 -7.41 2.87
C GLY A 165 -2.13 -6.46 3.09
N PRO A 166 -1.07 -6.89 3.78
CA PRO A 166 0.11 -6.05 4.01
C PRO A 166 1.16 -6.28 2.92
N ARG A 167 2.01 -5.29 2.66
CA ARG A 167 3.18 -5.34 1.76
C ARG A 167 2.88 -5.83 0.34
N ASN A 168 1.68 -5.58 -0.16
CA ASN A 168 1.24 -6.19 -1.41
C ASN A 168 0.66 -5.20 -2.41
N ASP A 169 0.44 -3.93 -2.03
CA ASP A 169 0.14 -2.89 -3.02
C ASP A 169 1.27 -2.78 -4.05
N VAL A 170 0.91 -2.59 -5.32
CA VAL A 170 1.88 -2.46 -6.42
C VAL A 170 1.83 -1.06 -7.01
N VAL A 171 2.94 -0.35 -6.96
CA VAL A 171 3.11 0.96 -7.60
C VAL A 171 4.04 0.85 -8.79
N LYS A 172 3.61 1.39 -9.94
CA LYS A 172 4.41 1.50 -11.16
C LYS A 172 4.64 2.97 -11.50
N VAL A 173 5.90 3.34 -11.67
CA VAL A 173 6.29 4.71 -12.04
C VAL A 173 6.81 4.72 -13.46
N TYR A 174 6.24 5.61 -14.28
CA TYR A 174 6.66 5.81 -15.65
C TYR A 174 7.18 7.22 -15.86
N VAL A 175 8.27 7.35 -16.62
CA VAL A 175 8.81 8.64 -17.07
C VAL A 175 8.91 8.60 -18.59
N ASP A 176 8.33 9.59 -19.27
CA ASP A 176 8.28 9.68 -20.74
C ASP A 176 7.70 8.44 -21.44
N GLY A 177 6.85 7.69 -20.73
CA GLY A 177 6.16 6.49 -21.21
C GLY A 177 6.83 5.17 -20.84
N ASP A 178 8.07 5.21 -20.38
CA ASP A 178 8.84 4.02 -19.99
C ASP A 178 8.60 3.68 -18.51
N LEU A 179 8.38 2.40 -18.21
CA LEU A 179 8.33 1.91 -16.83
C LEU A 179 9.75 1.96 -16.24
N VAL A 180 9.98 2.85 -15.28
CA VAL A 180 11.31 3.08 -14.69
C VAL A 180 11.45 2.53 -13.27
N HIS A 181 10.33 2.26 -12.59
CA HIS A 181 10.35 1.71 -11.24
C HIS A 181 9.07 0.93 -10.92
N THR A 182 9.20 -0.07 -10.05
CA THR A 182 8.09 -0.75 -9.39
C THR A 182 8.40 -0.81 -7.90
N GLY A 183 7.45 -0.38 -7.08
CA GLY A 183 7.57 -0.33 -5.62
C GLY A 183 6.22 -0.60 -4.94
N THR A 184 6.10 -0.23 -3.67
CA THR A 184 4.89 -0.41 -2.86
C THR A 184 4.23 0.93 -2.52
N THR A 185 3.24 0.91 -1.62
CA THR A 185 2.60 2.11 -1.08
C THR A 185 2.93 2.28 0.41
N TRP A 186 2.37 3.31 1.02
CA TRP A 186 2.47 3.56 2.45
C TRP A 186 1.42 2.81 3.28
N GLU A 187 0.81 1.76 2.73
CA GLU A 187 -0.21 0.96 3.41
C GLU A 187 0.22 0.53 4.81
N ASP A 188 1.44 -0.02 4.94
CA ASP A 188 1.93 -0.56 6.19
C ASP A 188 2.37 0.53 7.17
N TYR A 189 2.82 1.67 6.66
CA TYR A 189 3.00 2.86 7.50
C TYR A 189 1.67 3.24 8.18
N TYR A 190 0.55 3.17 7.47
CA TYR A 190 -0.76 3.47 8.04
C TYR A 190 -1.33 2.39 8.93
N ARG A 191 -0.98 1.12 8.70
CA ARG A 191 -1.38 0.03 9.59
C ARG A 191 -0.60 0.04 10.90
N TRP A 192 0.72 0.15 10.82
CA TRP A 192 1.60 -0.21 11.93
C TRP A 192 2.16 0.97 12.68
N CYS A 193 2.26 2.16 12.07
CA CYS A 193 2.90 3.30 12.71
C CYS A 193 1.95 4.07 13.63
N PRO A 194 2.23 4.14 14.96
CA PRO A 194 1.35 4.84 15.88
C PRO A 194 1.14 6.31 15.53
N GLU A 195 2.14 6.97 14.94
CA GLU A 195 2.08 8.37 14.52
C GLU A 195 1.17 8.61 13.31
N SER A 196 0.95 7.60 12.47
CA SER A 196 0.12 7.68 11.26
C SER A 196 -1.37 7.41 11.53
N ASN A 197 -1.66 6.86 12.72
CA ASN A 197 -2.96 6.31 13.10
C ASN A 197 -3.97 7.35 13.61
N GLN A 198 -3.72 8.65 13.44
CA GLN A 198 -4.65 9.75 13.75
C GLN A 198 -5.34 9.68 15.13
N GLY A 199 -4.72 9.03 16.13
CA GLY A 199 -5.29 8.87 17.47
C GLY A 199 -6.25 7.68 17.64
N VAL A 200 -6.33 6.78 16.66
CA VAL A 200 -7.00 5.48 16.77
C VAL A 200 -6.29 4.64 17.84
N VAL A 201 -7.04 4.20 18.85
CA VAL A 201 -6.51 3.54 20.06
C VAL A 201 -6.29 2.04 19.85
N LEU A 202 -5.38 1.45 20.65
CA LEU A 202 -5.18 -0.01 20.73
C LEU A 202 -6.52 -0.74 20.91
N GLY A 203 -6.85 -1.65 19.98
CA GLY A 203 -8.09 -2.43 20.00
C GLY A 203 -9.26 -1.87 19.16
N ASP A 204 -9.08 -0.73 18.48
CA ASP A 204 -10.05 -0.26 17.48
C ASP A 204 -9.90 -1.07 16.17
N PRO A 205 -10.98 -1.66 15.62
CA PRO A 205 -10.93 -2.42 14.37
C PRO A 205 -10.49 -1.58 13.16
N ASN A 206 -10.46 -0.25 13.26
CA ASN A 206 -9.97 0.64 12.21
C ASN A 206 -8.47 0.93 12.27
N ARG A 207 -7.76 0.36 13.26
CA ARG A 207 -6.33 0.65 13.50
C ARG A 207 -5.38 -0.07 12.54
N GLU A 208 -5.84 -1.11 11.86
CA GLU A 208 -5.04 -1.96 10.98
C GLU A 208 -5.42 -1.73 9.51
N GLN A 209 -5.76 -0.49 9.16
CA GLN A 209 -6.26 -0.15 7.83
C GLN A 209 -5.28 0.75 7.10
N SER A 210 -5.13 0.52 5.81
CA SER A 210 -4.51 1.43 4.86
C SER A 210 -5.37 2.70 4.66
N ARG A 211 -5.07 3.53 3.67
CA ARG A 211 -5.81 4.77 3.37
C ARG A 211 -6.30 4.78 1.93
N THR A 212 -7.43 5.42 1.73
CA THR A 212 -7.94 5.72 0.39
C THR A 212 -7.20 6.86 -0.29
N VAL A 213 -7.38 6.92 -1.60
CA VAL A 213 -7.02 8.06 -2.44
C VAL A 213 -8.19 8.43 -3.35
N ASP A 214 -8.44 9.72 -3.54
CA ASP A 214 -9.42 10.23 -4.50
C ASP A 214 -8.97 11.52 -5.20
N GLN A 215 -7.79 12.04 -4.87
CA GLN A 215 -7.25 13.27 -5.42
C GLN A 215 -5.72 13.27 -5.39
N VAL A 216 -5.12 14.33 -5.94
CA VAL A 216 -3.68 14.54 -6.01
C VAL A 216 -3.31 15.77 -5.18
N LEU A 217 -2.50 15.57 -4.16
CA LEU A 217 -1.86 16.64 -3.38
C LEU A 217 -0.60 17.12 -4.09
N PHE A 218 -0.48 18.43 -4.31
CA PHE A 218 0.73 19.08 -4.78
C PHE A 218 1.40 19.82 -3.63
N ARG A 219 2.55 19.32 -3.16
CA ARG A 219 3.18 19.84 -1.95
C ARG A 219 4.57 20.41 -2.22
N VAL A 220 4.79 21.60 -1.67
CA VAL A 220 6.11 22.26 -1.57
C VAL A 220 6.52 22.28 -0.09
N GLY A 221 7.04 21.14 0.37
CA GLY A 221 7.51 20.90 1.74
C GLY A 221 8.10 19.49 1.84
N GLY A 222 8.75 19.12 2.95
CA GLY A 222 9.37 17.79 3.12
C GLY A 222 10.72 17.85 3.84
N GLY A 223 11.54 16.80 3.71
CA GLY A 223 12.84 16.67 4.39
C GLY A 223 13.84 17.79 4.11
N GLN A 224 13.74 18.46 2.95
CA GLN A 224 14.49 19.69 2.67
C GLN A 224 13.81 20.93 3.24
N GLY A 225 12.46 21.00 3.21
CA GLY A 225 11.60 21.99 3.90
C GLY A 225 11.92 23.48 3.69
N THR A 226 12.95 23.78 2.91
CA THR A 226 13.63 25.06 2.89
C THR A 226 12.92 25.93 1.87
N THR A 227 12.63 27.16 2.29
CA THR A 227 12.14 28.22 1.42
C THR A 227 13.28 28.69 0.53
N HIS A 228 13.03 28.81 -0.78
CA HIS A 228 14.01 29.29 -1.77
C HIS A 228 13.53 30.61 -2.41
N PRO A 229 13.73 31.78 -1.77
CA PRO A 229 13.23 33.06 -2.28
C PRO A 229 13.70 33.39 -3.71
N GLN A 230 14.84 32.86 -4.13
CA GLN A 230 15.37 32.98 -5.49
C GLN A 230 14.48 32.33 -6.56
N ASN A 231 13.53 31.47 -6.17
CA ASN A 231 12.60 30.80 -7.07
C ASN A 231 11.32 31.60 -7.32
N LEU A 232 11.27 32.86 -6.90
CA LEU A 232 10.18 33.76 -7.25
C LEU A 232 10.04 33.84 -8.78
N GLY A 233 8.90 33.35 -9.31
CA GLY A 233 8.63 33.31 -10.74
C GLY A 233 9.32 32.15 -11.50
N LYS A 234 10.03 31.27 -10.80
CA LYS A 234 10.62 30.02 -11.33
C LYS A 234 9.74 28.81 -10.97
N GLY A 235 10.36 27.62 -10.84
CA GLY A 235 9.73 26.37 -10.46
C GLY A 235 9.35 25.51 -11.66
N PHE A 236 8.21 24.84 -11.56
CA PHE A 236 7.72 23.92 -12.58
C PHE A 236 6.47 24.47 -13.24
N LEU A 237 6.40 24.28 -14.56
CA LEU A 237 5.13 24.33 -15.29
C LEU A 237 4.53 22.92 -15.30
N ILE A 238 3.28 22.79 -14.89
CA ILE A 238 2.51 21.55 -14.84
C ILE A 238 1.31 21.68 -15.78
N ASP A 239 1.09 20.64 -16.58
CA ASP A 239 0.01 20.59 -17.56
C ASP A 239 -0.48 19.17 -17.80
N ASN A 240 -1.61 19.03 -18.49
CA ASN A 240 -2.21 17.74 -18.87
C ASN A 240 -2.34 16.76 -17.69
N LEU A 241 -2.70 17.27 -16.51
CA LEU A 241 -3.02 16.42 -15.36
C LEU A 241 -4.26 15.59 -15.69
N SER A 242 -4.13 14.27 -15.61
CA SER A 242 -5.22 13.32 -15.68
C SER A 242 -5.05 12.30 -14.57
N TYR A 243 -6.13 11.99 -13.86
CA TYR A 243 -6.14 10.96 -12.83
C TYR A 243 -7.52 10.31 -12.77
N ALA A 244 -7.55 9.05 -12.40
CA ALA A 244 -8.77 8.25 -12.35
C ALA A 244 -8.62 7.08 -11.39
N SER A 245 -9.76 6.61 -10.92
CA SER A 245 -9.92 5.35 -10.22
C SER A 245 -10.68 4.36 -11.11
N SER A 246 -10.34 3.08 -11.07
CA SER A 246 -11.08 2.05 -11.82
C SER A 246 -11.04 0.70 -11.13
N GLN A 247 -12.00 -0.17 -11.43
CA GLN A 247 -11.88 -1.58 -11.11
C GLN A 247 -10.96 -2.20 -12.14
N VAL A 248 -9.84 -2.71 -11.67
CA VAL A 248 -9.07 -3.69 -12.43
C VAL A 248 -9.55 -5.04 -11.92
N GLU A 249 -10.38 -5.72 -12.73
CA GLU A 249 -10.54 -7.16 -12.58
C GLU A 249 -9.15 -7.74 -12.79
N ARG A 250 -8.50 -8.18 -11.71
CA ARG A 250 -7.25 -8.92 -11.86
C ARG A 250 -7.60 -10.13 -12.72
N GLU A 251 -6.77 -10.39 -13.73
CA GLU A 251 -6.68 -11.75 -14.24
C GLU A 251 -6.51 -12.62 -13.01
N CYS A 252 -7.52 -13.44 -12.76
CA CYS A 252 -7.47 -14.59 -11.89
C CYS A 252 -6.05 -15.11 -11.78
N ASP A 253 -5.38 -14.80 -10.68
CA ASP A 253 -4.17 -15.54 -10.39
C ASP A 253 -4.69 -16.95 -10.06
N ASN A 254 -4.14 -17.99 -10.68
CA ASN A 254 -4.64 -19.36 -10.49
C ASN A 254 -4.23 -19.90 -9.11
N HIS A 255 -3.92 -19.01 -8.15
CA HIS A 255 -3.55 -19.38 -6.81
C HIS A 255 -4.81 -19.86 -6.10
N HIS A 256 -4.72 -21.04 -5.53
CA HIS A 256 -5.77 -21.63 -4.76
C HIS A 256 -5.13 -22.44 -3.66
N GLY A 257 -5.75 -22.39 -2.49
CA GLY A 257 -5.30 -23.09 -1.32
C GLY A 257 -6.45 -23.80 -0.67
N ASP A 258 -6.43 -25.11 -0.78
CA ASP A 258 -7.36 -26.01 -0.13
C ASP A 258 -6.60 -26.94 0.77
N GLY A 259 -7.09 -27.16 1.98
CA GLY A 259 -6.51 -28.21 2.80
C GLY A 259 -7.29 -28.59 4.04
N ASP A 260 -7.11 -29.84 4.40
CA ASP A 260 -7.49 -30.40 5.69
C ASP A 260 -6.21 -30.77 6.43
N ALA A 261 -6.15 -30.46 7.72
CA ALA A 261 -5.00 -30.73 8.56
C ALA A 261 -5.42 -31.45 9.83
N ASP A 262 -4.58 -32.40 10.24
CA ASP A 262 -4.63 -33.00 11.57
C ASP A 262 -3.66 -32.22 12.45
N VAL A 263 -4.18 -31.74 13.57
CA VAL A 263 -3.53 -30.72 14.40
C VAL A 263 -3.38 -31.25 15.81
N ASP A 264 -2.18 -31.12 16.35
CA ASP A 264 -1.88 -31.44 17.73
C ASP A 264 -1.67 -30.13 18.47
N ASN A 265 -2.50 -29.84 19.47
CA ASN A 265 -2.25 -28.67 20.30
C ASN A 265 -1.11 -28.94 21.30
N GLY A 266 -0.51 -27.87 21.86
CA GLY A 266 0.60 -27.97 22.80
C GLY A 266 0.29 -28.74 24.10
N SER A 267 -0.98 -29.09 24.33
CA SER A 267 -1.48 -29.91 25.44
C SER A 267 -1.70 -31.40 25.07
N GLY A 268 -1.38 -31.80 23.83
CA GLY A 268 -1.53 -33.18 23.36
C GLY A 268 -2.95 -33.58 22.96
N GLN A 269 -3.81 -32.60 22.66
CA GLN A 269 -5.15 -32.85 22.12
C GLN A 269 -5.11 -32.79 20.59
N HIS A 270 -5.87 -33.69 19.97
CA HIS A 270 -6.03 -33.79 18.52
C HIS A 270 -7.22 -32.95 18.07
N GLY A 271 -7.08 -32.31 16.91
CA GLY A 271 -8.17 -31.59 16.27
C GLY A 271 -8.00 -31.59 14.76
N HIS A 272 -9.06 -31.15 14.09
CA HIS A 272 -9.11 -31.05 12.64
C HIS A 272 -9.22 -29.59 12.24
N ALA A 273 -8.35 -29.17 11.32
CA ALA A 273 -8.43 -27.86 10.70
C ALA A 273 -8.80 -28.00 9.23
N LYS A 274 -9.51 -27.00 8.72
CA LYS A 274 -9.86 -26.87 7.31
C LYS A 274 -9.65 -25.44 6.84
N PHE A 275 -9.11 -25.28 5.65
CA PHE A 275 -9.01 -23.98 5.00
C PHE A 275 -9.35 -24.07 3.51
N HIS A 276 -9.92 -22.99 3.00
CA HIS A 276 -10.23 -22.79 1.59
C HIS A 276 -9.96 -21.34 1.23
N LYS A 277 -9.24 -21.12 0.13
CA LYS A 277 -8.99 -19.82 -0.47
C LYS A 277 -8.91 -19.94 -1.98
N ASP A 278 -9.80 -19.26 -2.67
CA ASP A 278 -9.78 -19.16 -4.14
C ASP A 278 -9.22 -17.80 -4.58
N GLY A 279 -8.27 -17.79 -5.53
CA GLY A 279 -7.76 -16.57 -6.18
C GLY A 279 -8.80 -15.86 -7.07
N CYS A 280 -9.91 -16.53 -7.38
CA CYS A 280 -10.96 -16.08 -8.28
C CYS A 280 -12.33 -16.00 -7.60
N THR A 281 -12.63 -14.88 -6.94
CA THR A 281 -14.01 -14.46 -6.63
C THR A 281 -14.94 -15.52 -5.99
N SER A 282 -15.04 -15.52 -4.67
CA SER A 282 -16.25 -15.06 -4.01
C SER A 282 -15.94 -14.78 -2.54
N GLN A 283 -16.33 -13.60 -2.05
CA GLN A 283 -16.16 -13.19 -0.65
C GLN A 283 -17.04 -14.01 0.34
N GLY A 284 -17.40 -15.24 -0.01
CA GLY A 284 -18.35 -16.08 0.72
C GLY A 284 -17.85 -17.49 1.05
N ASP A 285 -16.86 -18.01 0.30
CA ASP A 285 -16.37 -19.37 0.51
C ASP A 285 -14.99 -19.40 1.19
N ASP A 286 -14.21 -18.32 1.11
CA ASP A 286 -12.91 -18.24 1.79
C ASP A 286 -13.08 -18.44 3.30
N ASN A 287 -12.46 -19.48 3.84
CA ASN A 287 -12.65 -19.84 5.24
C ASN A 287 -11.43 -20.51 5.87
N ALA A 288 -11.30 -20.35 7.17
CA ALA A 288 -10.44 -21.12 8.05
C ALA A 288 -11.27 -21.62 9.24
N GLN A 289 -11.13 -22.90 9.57
CA GLN A 289 -11.88 -23.57 10.62
C GLN A 289 -10.94 -24.47 11.41
N PHE A 290 -11.20 -24.60 12.71
CA PHE A 290 -10.53 -25.56 13.57
C PHE A 290 -11.50 -26.09 14.62
N ASP A 291 -11.51 -27.41 14.79
CA ASP A 291 -12.30 -28.15 15.75
C ASP A 291 -11.39 -29.06 16.56
N ASP A 292 -11.39 -28.92 17.89
CA ASP A 292 -10.76 -29.87 18.79
C ASP A 292 -11.71 -31.04 19.08
N ASP A 293 -11.20 -32.28 19.06
CA ASP A 293 -11.96 -33.50 19.34
C ASP A 293 -12.65 -33.50 20.71
N GLN A 294 -12.12 -32.73 21.68
CA GLN A 294 -12.70 -32.59 23.02
C GLN A 294 -13.77 -31.49 23.11
N GLY A 295 -14.02 -30.75 22.03
CA GLY A 295 -14.96 -29.63 21.99
C GLY A 295 -14.53 -28.43 22.83
N THR A 296 -13.24 -28.35 23.18
CA THR A 296 -12.67 -27.24 23.96
C THR A 296 -12.44 -25.99 23.13
N HIS A 297 -12.21 -26.13 21.83
CA HIS A 297 -12.07 -25.05 20.88
C HIS A 297 -12.88 -25.36 19.62
N HIS A 298 -13.58 -24.34 19.14
CA HIS A 298 -14.35 -24.38 17.90
C HIS A 298 -14.19 -23.03 17.26
N PHE A 299 -13.20 -22.94 16.38
CA PHE A 299 -12.89 -21.75 15.63
C PHE A 299 -13.53 -21.81 14.24
N GLN A 300 -14.23 -20.74 13.87
CA GLN A 300 -14.74 -20.52 12.52
C GLN A 300 -14.49 -19.08 12.09
N SER A 301 -13.79 -18.88 10.97
CA SER A 301 -13.64 -17.56 10.36
C SER A 301 -15.00 -17.00 9.93
N THR A 302 -15.25 -15.75 10.28
CA THR A 302 -16.40 -14.96 9.83
C THR A 302 -16.04 -14.03 8.67
N SER A 303 -14.76 -13.70 8.52
CA SER A 303 -14.21 -12.98 7.38
C SER A 303 -12.76 -13.39 7.14
N VAL A 304 -12.39 -13.57 5.88
CA VAL A 304 -10.99 -13.58 5.45
C VAL A 304 -10.71 -12.20 4.88
N GLU A 305 -9.78 -11.48 5.51
CA GLU A 305 -9.43 -10.10 5.18
C GLU A 305 -8.21 -10.01 4.27
N SER A 306 -7.26 -10.94 4.41
CA SER A 306 -6.14 -11.06 3.50
C SER A 306 -5.81 -12.52 3.24
N ALA A 307 -5.25 -12.77 2.06
CA ALA A 307 -4.55 -14.00 1.77
C ALA A 307 -3.36 -13.71 0.87
N ASP A 308 -2.21 -14.24 1.22
CA ASP A 308 -0.99 -14.13 0.45
C ASP A 308 -0.46 -15.52 0.09
N PHE A 309 -0.06 -15.67 -1.17
CA PHE A 309 0.49 -16.90 -1.71
C PHE A 309 1.94 -16.66 -2.13
N THR A 310 2.88 -17.33 -1.47
CA THR A 310 4.32 -17.15 -1.72
C THR A 310 5.01 -18.48 -2.00
N THR A 311 6.19 -18.41 -2.60
CA THR A 311 7.08 -19.57 -2.71
C THR A 311 8.07 -19.57 -1.55
N THR A 312 8.25 -20.71 -0.90
CA THR A 312 9.24 -20.88 0.16
C THR A 312 10.65 -20.94 -0.42
N ALA A 313 11.66 -20.64 0.39
CA ALA A 313 13.08 -20.74 -0.01
C ALA A 313 13.49 -22.14 -0.49
N SER A 314 12.75 -23.18 -0.09
CA SER A 314 12.93 -24.58 -0.53
C SER A 314 12.18 -24.93 -1.83
N GLY A 315 11.49 -23.98 -2.46
CA GLY A 315 10.70 -24.19 -3.67
C GLY A 315 9.32 -24.82 -3.45
N GLY A 316 8.83 -24.80 -2.21
CA GLY A 316 7.46 -25.16 -1.85
C GLY A 316 6.50 -23.96 -1.89
N ASN A 317 5.23 -24.18 -1.60
CA ASN A 317 4.19 -23.15 -1.64
C ASN A 317 3.73 -22.78 -0.23
N MET A 318 3.46 -21.51 0.03
CA MET A 318 2.96 -21.02 1.31
C MET A 318 1.70 -20.19 1.08
N LEU A 319 0.67 -20.45 1.87
CA LEU A 319 -0.52 -19.63 1.99
C LEU A 319 -0.56 -19.03 3.39
N THR A 320 -0.65 -17.71 3.47
CA THR A 320 -0.94 -17.00 4.72
C THR A 320 -2.32 -16.36 4.59
N MET A 321 -3.25 -16.67 5.49
CA MET A 321 -4.57 -16.02 5.56
C MET A 321 -4.73 -15.31 6.89
N SER A 322 -5.44 -14.18 6.89
CA SER A 322 -5.82 -13.50 8.12
C SER A 322 -7.25 -12.96 8.05
N GLY A 323 -7.83 -12.69 9.21
CA GLY A 323 -9.12 -12.03 9.31
C GLY A 323 -9.75 -12.20 10.69
N PHE A 324 -11.07 -12.26 10.75
CA PHE A 324 -11.83 -12.43 11.99
C PHE A 324 -12.63 -13.73 12.02
N GLY A 325 -12.89 -14.24 13.21
CA GLY A 325 -13.73 -15.39 13.44
C GLY A 325 -14.29 -15.45 14.85
N LEU A 326 -14.94 -16.57 15.14
CA LEU A 326 -15.44 -16.91 16.47
C LEU A 326 -14.72 -18.14 16.97
N ASP A 327 -14.09 -18.08 18.15
CA ASP A 327 -13.69 -19.28 18.90
C ASP A 327 -14.66 -19.50 20.07
N ASN A 328 -15.38 -20.63 20.05
CA ASN A 328 -16.45 -20.94 21.00
C ASN A 328 -17.50 -19.81 21.15
N GLY A 329 -17.74 -19.08 20.05
CA GLY A 329 -18.67 -17.94 20.01
C GLY A 329 -18.08 -16.59 20.46
N ASN A 330 -16.81 -16.52 20.87
CA ASN A 330 -16.13 -15.27 21.19
C ASN A 330 -15.39 -14.74 19.96
N GLN A 331 -15.50 -13.44 19.68
CA GLN A 331 -14.82 -12.83 18.55
C GLN A 331 -13.30 -12.79 18.76
N VAL A 332 -12.56 -13.29 17.77
CA VAL A 332 -11.09 -13.30 17.73
C VAL A 332 -10.61 -12.91 16.34
N GLY A 333 -9.45 -12.26 16.25
CA GLY A 333 -8.68 -12.21 15.02
C GLY A 333 -7.91 -13.51 14.83
N PHE A 334 -7.61 -13.88 13.59
CA PHE A 334 -6.82 -15.06 13.30
C PHE A 334 -5.72 -14.79 12.26
N THR A 335 -4.67 -15.61 12.32
CA THR A 335 -3.66 -15.73 11.27
C THR A 335 -3.36 -17.19 11.07
N MET A 336 -3.58 -17.67 9.85
CA MET A 336 -3.38 -19.04 9.43
C MET A 336 -2.21 -19.07 8.44
N VAL A 337 -1.29 -20.01 8.62
CA VAL A 337 -0.19 -20.27 7.70
C VAL A 337 -0.21 -21.74 7.34
N ALA A 338 -0.34 -22.04 6.06
CA ALA A 338 -0.18 -23.37 5.50
C ALA A 338 1.05 -23.38 4.59
N VAL A 339 1.91 -24.37 4.74
CA VAL A 339 3.14 -24.50 3.97
C VAL A 339 3.22 -25.89 3.37
N ASP A 340 3.20 -25.97 2.05
CA ASP A 340 3.59 -27.15 1.31
C ASP A 340 5.11 -27.10 1.11
N ASN A 341 5.81 -28.01 1.78
CA ASN A 341 7.27 -28.12 1.70
C ASN A 341 7.75 -28.92 0.47
N GLY A 342 6.85 -29.23 -0.46
CA GLY A 342 7.10 -30.10 -1.61
C GLY A 342 7.20 -31.57 -1.21
N ALA A 343 7.60 -32.43 -2.15
CA ALA A 343 7.58 -33.90 -1.97
C ALA A 343 8.53 -34.48 -0.89
N LEU A 344 9.31 -33.64 -0.19
CA LEU A 344 10.40 -34.08 0.71
C LEU A 344 10.07 -33.93 2.19
N LEU A 345 9.10 -33.09 2.58
CA LEU A 345 8.70 -32.88 3.96
C LEU A 345 7.17 -32.79 4.07
N PRO A 346 6.57 -33.21 5.19
CA PRO A 346 5.15 -33.02 5.41
C PRO A 346 4.78 -31.54 5.32
N ALA A 347 3.63 -31.25 4.71
CA ALA A 347 3.07 -29.91 4.70
C ALA A 347 2.63 -29.52 6.11
N THR A 348 2.87 -28.27 6.52
CA THR A 348 2.60 -27.80 7.87
C THR A 348 1.45 -26.81 7.90
N TYR A 349 0.69 -26.82 8.98
CA TYR A 349 -0.39 -25.89 9.27
C TYR A 349 -0.13 -25.20 10.60
N SER A 350 -0.44 -23.91 10.69
CA SER A 350 -0.48 -23.15 11.94
C SER A 350 -1.64 -22.18 11.92
N LEU A 351 -2.39 -22.08 13.01
CA LEU A 351 -3.42 -21.09 13.27
C LEU A 351 -3.13 -20.41 14.60
N VAL A 352 -3.01 -19.09 14.57
CA VAL A 352 -2.81 -18.25 15.75
C VAL A 352 -4.03 -17.37 15.92
N LEU A 353 -4.58 -17.34 17.13
CA LEU A 353 -5.71 -16.50 17.51
C LEU A 353 -5.24 -15.33 18.39
N THR A 354 -5.92 -14.18 18.29
CA THR A 354 -5.55 -12.97 19.05
C THR A 354 -5.74 -13.08 20.55
N ASP A 355 -6.48 -14.07 21.02
CA ASP A 355 -6.64 -14.39 22.44
C ASP A 355 -5.48 -15.22 23.02
N GLY A 356 -4.48 -15.54 22.19
CA GLY A 356 -3.22 -16.16 22.58
C GLY A 356 -3.14 -17.67 22.34
N TYR A 357 -4.17 -18.28 21.76
CA TYR A 357 -4.12 -19.70 21.39
C TYR A 357 -3.40 -19.92 20.06
N THR A 358 -2.72 -21.06 19.97
CA THR A 358 -2.02 -21.49 18.75
C THR A 358 -2.24 -22.97 18.53
N PHE A 359 -2.61 -23.31 17.30
CA PHE A 359 -2.86 -24.68 16.85
C PHE A 359 -1.91 -24.98 15.70
N ALA A 360 -1.13 -26.05 15.79
CA ALA A 360 -0.14 -26.40 14.77
C ALA A 360 -0.23 -27.89 14.43
N GLY A 361 -0.05 -28.21 13.15
CA GLY A 361 -0.35 -29.53 12.64
C GLY A 361 0.28 -29.85 11.30
N THR A 362 -0.09 -31.00 10.78
CA THR A 362 0.31 -31.46 9.45
C THR A 362 -0.88 -31.38 8.51
N VAL A 363 -0.71 -30.81 7.33
CA VAL A 363 -1.73 -30.84 6.28
C VAL A 363 -1.76 -32.26 5.71
N VAL A 364 -2.89 -32.95 5.85
CA VAL A 364 -3.06 -34.37 5.50
C VAL A 364 -3.69 -34.56 4.12
N SER A 365 -4.43 -33.56 3.63
CA SER A 365 -4.96 -33.51 2.26
C SER A 365 -5.13 -32.06 1.81
N GLY A 366 -5.17 -31.86 0.50
CA GLY A 366 -5.30 -30.53 -0.09
C GLY A 366 -4.23 -30.23 -1.13
N LEU A 367 -4.30 -29.03 -1.70
CA LEU A 367 -3.31 -28.49 -2.62
C LEU A 367 -3.09 -27.02 -2.29
N LEU A 368 -1.82 -26.62 -2.24
CA LEU A 368 -1.42 -25.22 -2.30
C LEU A 368 -0.81 -24.96 -3.67
N SER A 369 -1.43 -24.10 -4.45
CA SER A 369 -0.94 -23.70 -5.77
C SER A 369 -0.53 -22.24 -5.75
N VAL A 370 0.69 -21.98 -6.18
CA VAL A 370 1.22 -20.64 -6.45
C VAL A 370 1.48 -20.59 -7.96
N ALA A 371 0.81 -19.70 -8.69
CA ALA A 371 0.83 -19.66 -10.16
C ALA A 371 1.84 -18.63 -10.71
#